data_AF-A0A1R0WZC9-F1
#
_entry.id   AF-A0A1R0WZC9-F1
#
_cell.length_a   1.000
_cell.length_b   1.000
_cell.length_c   1.000
_cell.angle_alpha   90.00
_cell.angle_beta   90.00
_cell.angle_gamma   90.00
#
_symmetry.space_group_name_H-M   'P 1'
#
loop_
_entity.id
_entity.type
_entity.pdbx_description
1 polymer ?
#
loop_
_entity_poly.entity_id
_entity_poly.type
_entity_poly.pdbx_seq_one_letter_code
_entity_poly.pdbx_strand_id
1 'polypeptide(L)'
;MIYIETKNYIFSEIGKRVHTKKDELNLTYYQLAGYRNMDDYVGHQNTSVEDSKEDNNAVKQKKYGKYDLSIIKNIAGGKAYAKKNPNLISDSLLLYLTEKLKFSSEFEFLWGDFENSDLSKVLFHKVLIDVLYGDDDELKKLYNNVLFDYVPYAEYHSYWQMFVMGEIEIPKFPNSQLSIPSYFYNLNEDQISDKYESIQKNAIEFLYFKCRKQIHSSLVDFIIQEGDSLKKLDKKLDYFISHLTSFIEKYVPNEDSLGLRARNIIISDYRKFGTLIAKEMKDSPWTLVEHTLKLLVESSLAYITELKRVQSIELEVIKGYIFSGKEKGDDVD
;
A
#
# COMPACT_ATOMS: atom_id res chain seq x y z
N MET A 1 10.05 10.20 4.97
CA MET A 1 9.80 8.88 4.33
C MET A 1 9.77 9.07 2.81
N ILE A 2 9.95 8.03 1.99
CA ILE A 2 9.77 8.13 0.53
C ILE A 2 8.49 7.39 0.15
N TYR A 3 7.52 8.10 -0.44
CA TYR A 3 6.19 7.55 -0.77
C TYR A 3 6.11 7.08 -2.22
N ILE A 4 6.87 6.03 -2.56
CA ILE A 4 7.05 5.58 -3.95
C ILE A 4 5.72 5.07 -4.52
N GLU A 5 5.06 4.16 -3.82
CA GLU A 5 3.83 3.52 -4.29
C GLU A 5 2.69 4.53 -4.39
N THR A 6 2.56 5.40 -3.40
CA THR A 6 1.55 6.46 -3.37
C THR A 6 1.75 7.46 -4.50
N LYS A 7 2.98 7.94 -4.73
CA LYS A 7 3.28 8.90 -5.80
C LYS A 7 3.10 8.30 -7.18
N ASN A 8 3.58 7.07 -7.38
CA ASN A 8 3.39 6.37 -8.65
C ASN A 8 1.91 6.23 -8.99
N TYR A 9 1.06 5.90 -8.01
CA TYR A 9 -0.38 5.84 -8.20
C TYR A 9 -0.98 7.21 -8.54
N ILE A 10 -0.72 8.25 -7.74
CA ILE A 10 -1.22 9.61 -8.00
C ILE A 10 -0.83 10.07 -9.41
N PHE A 11 0.44 9.89 -9.79
CA PHE A 11 0.94 10.32 -11.09
C PHE A 11 0.33 9.51 -12.23
N SER A 12 0.13 8.21 -12.04
CA SER A 12 -0.55 7.35 -13.03
C SER A 12 -1.98 7.80 -13.26
N GLU A 13 -2.75 8.11 -12.21
CA GLU A 13 -4.13 8.58 -12.34
C GLU A 13 -4.22 9.93 -13.05
N ILE A 14 -3.31 10.86 -12.76
CA ILE A 14 -3.20 12.13 -13.50
C ILE A 14 -2.93 11.87 -14.98
N GLY A 15 -1.98 10.98 -15.29
CA GLY A 15 -1.66 10.60 -16.66
C GLY A 15 -2.86 10.01 -17.41
N LYS A 16 -3.61 9.11 -16.77
CA LYS A 16 -4.86 8.55 -17.31
C LYS A 16 -5.88 9.64 -17.64
N ARG A 17 -6.10 10.60 -16.72
CA ARG A 17 -7.04 11.71 -16.95
C ARG A 17 -6.60 12.60 -18.12
N VAL A 18 -5.31 12.89 -18.26
CA VAL A 18 -4.79 13.61 -19.44
C VAL A 18 -5.09 12.82 -20.72
N HIS A 19 -4.82 11.52 -20.72
CA HIS A 19 -5.03 10.67 -21.89
C HIS A 19 -6.51 10.65 -22.31
N THR A 20 -7.40 10.37 -21.35
CA THR A 20 -8.85 10.35 -21.55
C THR A 20 -9.37 11.69 -22.09
N LYS A 21 -9.04 12.81 -21.44
CA LYS A 21 -9.51 14.14 -21.91
C LYS A 21 -8.93 14.53 -23.26
N LYS A 22 -7.67 14.18 -23.53
CA LYS A 22 -7.03 14.42 -24.82
C LYS A 22 -7.79 13.70 -25.94
N ASP A 23 -8.17 12.44 -25.71
CA ASP A 23 -8.92 11.63 -26.68
C ASP A 23 -10.36 12.15 -26.85
N GLU A 24 -11.06 12.48 -25.75
CA GLU A 24 -12.39 13.10 -25.78
C GLU A 24 -12.44 14.39 -26.61
N LEU A 25 -11.38 15.19 -26.54
CA LEU A 25 -11.26 16.48 -27.24
C LEU A 25 -10.60 16.37 -28.62
N ASN A 26 -10.23 15.17 -29.07
CA ASN A 26 -9.49 14.93 -30.31
C ASN A 26 -8.21 15.79 -30.44
N LEU A 27 -7.48 15.95 -29.34
CA LEU A 27 -6.26 16.74 -29.29
C LEU A 27 -5.01 15.86 -29.53
N THR A 28 -4.00 16.46 -30.13
CA THR A 28 -2.64 15.91 -30.20
C THR A 28 -1.80 16.44 -29.04
N TYR A 29 -0.72 15.72 -28.69
CA TYR A 29 0.23 16.24 -27.70
C TYR A 29 0.92 17.53 -28.15
N TYR A 30 1.02 17.78 -29.47
CA TYR A 30 1.49 19.06 -30.01
C TYR A 30 0.55 20.20 -29.63
N GLN A 31 -0.76 19.99 -29.78
CA GLN A 31 -1.79 20.96 -29.39
C GLN A 31 -1.83 21.18 -27.88
N LEU A 32 -1.66 20.12 -27.09
CA LEU A 32 -1.49 20.24 -25.64
C LEU A 32 -0.18 20.92 -25.24
N ALA A 33 0.83 20.96 -26.11
CA ALA A 33 2.05 21.71 -25.89
C ALA A 33 1.96 23.15 -26.43
N GLY A 34 0.81 23.58 -26.96
CA GLY A 34 0.58 24.93 -27.48
C GLY A 34 0.94 25.14 -28.95
N TYR A 35 1.21 24.07 -29.70
CA TYR A 35 1.49 24.11 -31.14
C TYR A 35 0.24 23.83 -31.95
N ARG A 36 0.15 24.36 -33.17
CA ARG A 36 -0.99 24.08 -34.05
C ARG A 36 -1.04 22.63 -34.50
N ASN A 37 0.13 22.09 -34.85
CA ASN A 37 0.34 20.74 -35.37
C ASN A 37 1.82 20.35 -35.26
N MET A 38 2.19 19.19 -35.83
CA MET A 38 3.57 18.70 -35.86
C MET A 38 4.50 19.63 -36.65
N ASP A 39 4.03 20.22 -37.76
CA ASP A 39 4.85 21.11 -38.59
C ASP A 39 5.23 22.40 -37.86
N ASP A 40 4.29 23.00 -37.12
CA ASP A 40 4.55 24.17 -36.26
C ASP A 40 5.55 23.84 -35.13
N TYR A 41 5.55 22.60 -34.64
CA TYR A 41 6.54 22.15 -33.66
C TYR A 41 7.94 22.01 -34.27
N VAL A 42 8.06 21.33 -35.41
CA VAL A 42 9.35 21.12 -36.09
C VAL A 42 9.95 22.45 -36.55
N GLY A 43 9.13 23.33 -37.14
CA GLY A 43 9.56 24.66 -37.55
C GLY A 43 10.10 25.48 -36.37
N HIS A 44 9.46 25.39 -35.20
CA HIS A 44 9.92 26.09 -34.01
C HIS A 44 11.26 25.58 -33.47
N GLN A 45 11.47 24.25 -33.48
CA GLN A 45 12.74 23.65 -33.07
C GLN A 45 13.90 24.13 -33.96
N ASN A 46 13.69 24.20 -35.28
CA ASN A 46 14.73 24.61 -36.22
C ASN A 46 15.12 26.09 -36.05
N THR A 47 14.15 27.01 -35.87
CA THR A 47 14.44 28.44 -35.61
C THR A 47 15.17 28.68 -34.28
N SER A 48 14.91 27.87 -33.25
CA SER A 48 15.57 28.04 -31.95
C SER A 48 17.06 27.67 -31.93
N VAL A 49 17.54 26.98 -32.97
CA VAL A 49 18.97 26.65 -33.14
C VAL A 49 19.71 27.78 -33.88
N GLU A 50 19.03 28.50 -34.77
CA GLU A 50 19.63 29.57 -35.59
C GLU A 50 19.63 30.96 -34.89
N ASP A 51 18.67 31.24 -34.00
CA ASP A 51 18.52 32.54 -33.31
C ASP A 51 19.48 32.74 -32.11
N SER A 52 20.57 31.98 -32.00
CA SER A 52 21.61 32.23 -30.97
C SER A 52 22.52 33.43 -31.30
N LYS A 53 22.24 34.16 -32.39
CA LYS A 53 22.92 35.39 -32.79
C LYS A 53 21.98 36.38 -33.49
N GLU A 54 21.13 37.10 -32.76
CA GLU A 54 20.77 38.52 -33.03
C GLU A 54 19.60 39.02 -32.16
N ASP A 55 19.37 40.32 -32.23
CA ASP A 55 19.00 41.22 -31.15
C ASP A 55 17.69 40.98 -30.38
N ASN A 56 17.84 41.18 -29.06
CA ASN A 56 16.78 41.12 -28.07
C ASN A 56 15.98 42.41 -28.04
N ASN A 57 14.70 42.38 -28.42
CA ASN A 57 13.60 43.03 -27.66
C ASN A 57 12.19 42.82 -28.24
N ALA A 58 12.02 42.47 -29.52
CA ALA A 58 10.69 42.20 -30.10
C ALA A 58 10.18 40.75 -29.88
N VAL A 59 11.09 39.79 -29.58
CA VAL A 59 10.76 38.36 -29.45
C VAL A 59 10.22 37.99 -28.05
N LYS A 60 10.35 38.89 -27.06
CA LYS A 60 9.93 38.60 -25.67
C LYS A 60 8.41 38.50 -25.47
N GLN A 61 7.59 39.07 -26.35
CA GLN A 61 6.13 39.06 -26.20
C GLN A 61 5.40 37.82 -26.76
N LYS A 62 6.07 36.95 -27.53
CA LYS A 62 5.47 35.69 -28.06
C LYS A 62 5.86 34.41 -27.29
N LYS A 63 6.65 34.51 -26.22
CA LYS A 63 7.21 33.36 -25.49
C LYS A 63 6.28 32.69 -24.46
N TYR A 64 5.07 33.22 -24.25
CA TYR A 64 4.09 32.67 -23.32
C TYR A 64 3.05 31.84 -24.09
N GLY A 65 3.22 30.52 -24.15
CA GLY A 65 2.15 29.65 -24.66
C GLY A 65 2.57 28.29 -25.21
N LYS A 66 3.87 28.05 -25.42
CA LYS A 66 4.41 26.77 -25.89
C LYS A 66 5.22 26.08 -24.79
N TYR A 67 4.92 24.81 -24.53
CA TYR A 67 5.60 23.97 -23.54
C TYR A 67 6.42 22.89 -24.23
N ASP A 68 7.42 22.35 -23.53
CA ASP A 68 8.19 21.21 -24.02
C ASP A 68 7.28 19.99 -24.19
N LEU A 69 7.16 19.50 -25.43
CA LEU A 69 6.37 18.32 -25.79
C LEU A 69 6.74 17.09 -24.96
N SER A 70 8.01 16.93 -24.60
CA SER A 70 8.47 15.80 -23.79
C SER A 70 7.89 15.85 -22.37
N ILE A 71 7.73 17.05 -21.80
CA ILE A 71 7.10 17.23 -20.48
C ILE A 71 5.62 16.84 -20.56
N ILE A 72 4.90 17.27 -21.60
CA ILE A 72 3.49 16.90 -21.79
C ILE A 72 3.33 15.39 -21.89
N LYS A 73 4.17 14.73 -22.70
CA LYS A 73 4.16 13.27 -22.83
C LYS A 73 4.50 12.56 -21.52
N ASN A 74 5.43 13.10 -20.73
CA ASN A 74 5.77 12.55 -19.42
C ASN A 74 4.60 12.66 -18.45
N ILE A 75 3.90 13.80 -18.40
CA ILE A 75 2.71 13.99 -17.56
C ILE A 75 1.62 12.98 -17.97
N ALA A 76 1.31 12.88 -19.27
CA ALA A 76 0.33 11.92 -19.77
C ALA A 76 0.72 10.46 -19.48
N GLY A 77 2.01 10.17 -19.42
CA GLY A 77 2.52 8.87 -19.00
C GLY A 77 2.61 8.66 -17.48
N GLY A 78 2.28 9.66 -16.66
CA GLY A 78 2.43 9.61 -15.21
C GLY A 78 3.88 9.51 -14.73
N LYS A 79 4.85 10.04 -15.49
CA LYS A 79 6.28 9.90 -15.22
C LYS A 79 6.90 11.22 -14.77
N ALA A 80 7.51 11.20 -13.58
CA ALA A 80 8.28 12.32 -13.06
C ALA A 80 9.79 12.04 -13.16
N TYR A 81 10.57 13.02 -13.59
CA TYR A 81 12.03 12.94 -13.64
C TYR A 81 12.65 14.08 -12.85
N ALA A 82 13.59 13.77 -11.97
CA ALA A 82 14.19 14.73 -11.02
C ALA A 82 14.69 16.03 -11.66
N LYS A 83 15.28 15.96 -12.87
CA LYS A 83 15.85 17.12 -13.57
C LYS A 83 14.91 17.80 -14.56
N LYS A 84 13.75 17.21 -14.88
CA LYS A 84 12.82 17.73 -15.91
C LYS A 84 11.48 18.16 -15.33
N ASN A 85 10.85 17.27 -14.56
CA ASN A 85 9.53 17.46 -13.97
C ASN A 85 9.45 16.72 -12.62
N PRO A 86 10.18 17.20 -11.59
CA PRO A 86 10.33 16.47 -10.33
C PRO A 86 9.02 16.25 -9.57
N ASN A 87 8.04 17.14 -9.75
CA ASN A 87 6.72 17.05 -9.12
C ASN A 87 5.64 16.63 -10.13
N LEU A 88 6.01 15.91 -11.19
CA LEU A 88 5.19 15.59 -12.37
C LEU A 88 4.78 16.80 -13.21
N ILE A 89 4.13 17.80 -12.63
CA ILE A 89 3.58 19.00 -13.27
C ILE A 89 3.91 20.25 -12.43
N SER A 90 4.23 21.37 -13.08
CA SER A 90 4.40 22.67 -12.41
C SER A 90 3.08 23.43 -12.36
N ASP A 91 2.87 24.29 -11.36
CA ASP A 91 1.62 25.07 -11.20
C ASP A 91 1.23 25.85 -12.47
N SER A 92 2.20 26.46 -13.17
CA SER A 92 1.94 27.16 -14.44
C SER A 92 1.47 26.25 -15.57
N LEU A 93 1.89 24.99 -15.57
CA LEU A 93 1.49 24.00 -16.56
C LEU A 93 0.18 23.30 -16.14
N LEU A 94 -0.05 23.20 -14.82
CA LEU A 94 -1.30 22.72 -14.24
C LEU A 94 -2.46 23.63 -14.64
N LEU A 95 -2.35 24.95 -14.41
CA LEU A 95 -3.35 25.93 -14.83
C LEU A 95 -3.62 25.84 -16.34
N TYR A 96 -2.56 25.84 -17.15
CA TYR A 96 -2.66 25.77 -18.61
C TYR A 96 -3.35 24.48 -19.10
N LEU A 97 -2.96 23.32 -18.57
CA LEU A 97 -3.56 22.04 -18.98
C LEU A 97 -4.98 21.88 -18.46
N THR A 98 -5.30 22.43 -17.29
CA THR A 98 -6.67 22.47 -16.75
C THR A 98 -7.61 23.16 -17.74
N GLU A 99 -7.23 24.35 -18.22
CA GLU A 99 -7.99 25.10 -19.23
C GLU A 99 -8.05 24.35 -20.58
N LYS A 100 -6.91 23.85 -21.06
CA LYS A 100 -6.82 23.19 -22.37
C LYS A 100 -7.60 21.89 -22.46
N LEU A 101 -7.60 21.11 -21.39
CA LEU A 101 -8.32 19.84 -21.29
C LEU A 101 -9.75 20.01 -20.75
N LYS A 102 -10.17 21.27 -20.50
CA LYS A 102 -11.51 21.62 -20.03
C LYS A 102 -11.92 20.91 -18.74
N PHE A 103 -10.99 20.76 -17.81
CA PHE A 103 -11.34 20.39 -16.43
C PHE A 103 -12.02 21.58 -15.74
N SER A 104 -12.98 21.31 -14.86
CA SER A 104 -13.68 22.34 -14.08
C SER A 104 -12.76 23.05 -13.07
N SER A 105 -11.72 22.35 -12.60
CA SER A 105 -10.76 22.86 -11.63
C SER A 105 -9.45 22.08 -11.68
N GLU A 106 -8.40 22.65 -11.09
CA GLU A 106 -7.12 21.97 -10.88
C GLU A 106 -7.28 20.73 -9.97
N PHE A 107 -8.22 20.76 -9.02
CA PHE A 107 -8.57 19.61 -8.17
C PHE A 107 -9.13 18.44 -8.97
N GLU A 108 -10.09 18.70 -9.86
CA GLU A 108 -10.63 17.66 -10.74
C GLU A 108 -9.52 17.05 -11.60
N PHE A 109 -8.59 17.88 -12.08
CA PHE A 109 -7.46 17.39 -12.86
C PHE A 109 -6.52 16.50 -12.01
N LEU A 110 -6.09 16.97 -10.84
CA LEU A 110 -5.13 16.26 -10.00
C LEU A 110 -5.71 15.02 -9.29
N TRP A 111 -6.97 15.09 -8.86
CA TRP A 111 -7.59 14.09 -7.96
C TRP A 111 -8.86 13.46 -8.51
N GLY A 112 -9.45 13.99 -9.58
CA GLY A 112 -10.71 13.50 -10.14
C GLY A 112 -11.88 13.75 -9.20
N ASP A 113 -12.90 12.91 -9.28
CA ASP A 113 -14.01 12.89 -8.32
C ASP A 113 -13.59 12.14 -7.04
N PHE A 114 -12.74 12.77 -6.24
CA PHE A 114 -12.17 12.16 -5.03
C PHE A 114 -13.19 11.93 -3.92
N GLU A 115 -14.31 12.67 -3.93
CA GLU A 115 -15.38 12.55 -2.94
C GLU A 115 -16.22 11.28 -3.17
N ASN A 116 -16.53 10.95 -4.43
CA ASN A 116 -17.42 9.83 -4.76
C ASN A 116 -16.72 8.59 -5.32
N SER A 117 -15.38 8.56 -5.32
CA SER A 117 -14.59 7.44 -5.82
C SER A 117 -13.95 6.59 -4.71
N ASP A 118 -13.49 5.40 -5.09
CA ASP A 118 -12.67 4.53 -4.24
C ASP A 118 -11.25 5.06 -4.02
N LEU A 119 -10.94 6.30 -4.42
CA LEU A 119 -9.63 6.90 -4.30
C LEU A 119 -9.11 6.84 -2.85
N SER A 120 -9.98 7.11 -1.88
CA SER A 120 -9.61 7.04 -0.45
C SER A 120 -9.11 5.66 -0.02
N LYS A 121 -9.75 4.59 -0.50
CA LYS A 121 -9.35 3.20 -0.22
C LYS A 121 -8.00 2.89 -0.85
N VAL A 122 -7.83 3.24 -2.12
CA VAL A 122 -6.61 2.92 -2.87
C VAL A 122 -5.42 3.71 -2.34
N LEU A 123 -5.58 5.01 -2.07
CA LEU A 123 -4.53 5.84 -1.49
C LEU A 123 -4.16 5.37 -0.08
N PHE A 124 -5.14 5.06 0.77
CA PHE A 124 -4.85 4.49 2.09
C PHE A 124 -4.01 3.22 1.99
N HIS A 125 -4.38 2.31 1.09
CA HIS A 125 -3.61 1.10 0.86
C HIS A 125 -2.17 1.39 0.39
N LYS A 126 -2.00 2.28 -0.59
CA LYS A 126 -0.67 2.65 -1.12
C LYS A 126 0.21 3.32 -0.06
N VAL A 127 -0.38 4.19 0.73
CA VAL A 127 0.29 4.87 1.84
C VAL A 127 0.74 3.88 2.91
N LEU A 128 -0.09 2.90 3.27
CA LEU A 128 0.29 1.87 4.24
C LEU A 128 1.40 0.96 3.72
N ILE A 129 1.42 0.64 2.43
CA ILE A 129 2.54 -0.08 1.83
C ILE A 129 3.84 0.74 1.93
N ASP A 130 3.81 2.04 1.59
CA ASP A 130 4.99 2.91 1.74
C ASP A 130 5.47 2.98 3.21
N VAL A 131 4.55 2.95 4.18
CA VAL A 131 4.89 2.91 5.61
C VAL A 131 5.53 1.57 6.01
N LEU A 132 4.89 0.45 5.67
CA LEU A 132 5.32 -0.90 6.09
C LEU A 132 6.65 -1.32 5.47
N TYR A 133 6.96 -0.82 4.27
CA TYR A 133 8.20 -1.10 3.54
C TYR A 133 9.17 0.08 3.53
N GLY A 134 8.89 1.15 4.29
CA GLY A 134 9.73 2.34 4.40
C GLY A 134 10.96 2.14 5.28
N ASP A 135 11.51 3.23 5.82
CA ASP A 135 12.73 3.20 6.66
C ASP A 135 12.44 3.53 8.15
N ASP A 136 11.20 3.85 8.51
CA ASP A 136 10.82 4.22 9.89
C ASP A 136 10.34 2.99 10.66
N ASP A 137 11.23 2.39 11.45
CA ASP A 137 10.95 1.13 12.16
C ASP A 137 9.89 1.26 13.27
N GLU A 138 9.80 2.41 13.93
CA GLU A 138 8.75 2.64 14.94
C GLU A 138 7.39 2.77 14.28
N LEU A 139 7.31 3.48 13.15
CA LEU A 139 6.07 3.59 12.38
C LEU A 139 5.66 2.22 11.82
N LYS A 140 6.60 1.45 11.24
CA LYS A 140 6.33 0.07 10.79
C LYS A 140 5.77 -0.77 11.92
N LYS A 141 6.40 -0.74 13.09
CA LYS A 141 5.99 -1.53 14.25
C LYS A 141 4.59 -1.15 14.71
N LEU A 142 4.28 0.15 14.77
CA LEU A 142 2.94 0.63 15.11
C LEU A 142 1.89 0.12 14.12
N TYR A 143 2.10 0.29 12.81
CA TYR A 143 1.14 -0.17 11.81
C TYR A 143 1.02 -1.69 11.79
N ASN A 144 2.11 -2.45 11.93
CA ASN A 144 2.05 -3.89 12.12
C ASN A 144 1.20 -4.29 13.33
N ASN A 145 1.37 -3.60 14.46
CA ASN A 145 0.58 -3.86 15.67
C ASN A 145 -0.91 -3.63 15.43
N VAL A 146 -1.29 -2.57 14.72
CA VAL A 146 -2.69 -2.31 14.37
C VAL A 146 -3.24 -3.41 13.45
N LEU A 147 -2.45 -3.87 12.48
CA LEU A 147 -2.85 -4.94 11.56
C LEU A 147 -3.00 -6.31 12.25
N PHE A 148 -2.46 -6.51 13.46
CA PHE A 148 -2.69 -7.73 14.24
C PHE A 148 -4.13 -7.93 14.70
N ASP A 149 -5.01 -6.96 14.48
CA ASP A 149 -6.44 -7.18 14.68
C ASP A 149 -7.02 -8.19 13.66
N TYR A 150 -6.39 -8.33 12.50
CA TYR A 150 -6.74 -9.32 11.47
C TYR A 150 -6.09 -10.68 11.76
N VAL A 151 -6.88 -11.70 12.11
CA VAL A 151 -6.45 -13.04 12.54
C VAL A 151 -5.48 -13.69 11.54
N PRO A 152 -5.77 -13.76 10.22
CA PRO A 152 -4.82 -14.36 9.28
C PRO A 152 -3.47 -13.63 9.23
N TYR A 153 -3.47 -12.30 9.38
CA TYR A 153 -2.21 -11.54 9.43
C TYR A 153 -1.48 -11.74 10.75
N ALA A 154 -2.19 -11.69 11.87
CA ALA A 154 -1.62 -11.97 13.18
C ALA A 154 -0.95 -13.34 13.24
N GLU A 155 -1.57 -14.36 12.62
CA GLU A 155 -0.99 -15.69 12.46
C GLU A 155 0.25 -15.71 11.56
N TYR A 156 0.11 -15.32 10.29
CA TYR A 156 1.20 -15.44 9.32
C TYR A 156 2.39 -14.52 9.65
N HIS A 157 2.13 -13.35 10.21
CA HIS A 157 3.18 -12.46 10.70
C HIS A 157 3.89 -13.06 11.92
N SER A 158 3.18 -13.77 12.81
CA SER A 158 3.84 -14.51 13.89
C SER A 158 4.78 -15.59 13.33
N TYR A 159 4.33 -16.36 12.33
CA TYR A 159 5.19 -17.35 11.68
C TYR A 159 6.39 -16.72 10.98
N TRP A 160 6.20 -15.62 10.26
CA TRP A 160 7.27 -14.86 9.63
C TRP A 160 8.33 -14.41 10.64
N GLN A 161 7.90 -13.83 11.78
CA GLN A 161 8.79 -13.38 12.84
C GLN A 161 9.52 -14.54 13.54
N MET A 162 8.87 -15.69 13.69
CA MET A 162 9.45 -16.87 14.35
C MET A 162 10.45 -17.61 13.46
N PHE A 163 10.10 -17.84 12.18
CA PHE A 163 10.81 -18.80 11.33
C PHE A 163 11.61 -18.15 10.20
N VAL A 164 11.24 -16.95 9.75
CA VAL A 164 11.92 -16.27 8.64
C VAL A 164 12.88 -15.20 9.15
N MET A 165 12.38 -14.30 10.00
CA MET A 165 13.18 -13.20 10.54
C MET A 165 13.98 -13.59 11.80
N GLY A 166 13.49 -14.56 12.57
CA GLY A 166 14.11 -14.95 13.85
C GLY A 166 13.98 -13.90 14.96
N GLU A 167 13.01 -12.99 14.85
CA GLU A 167 12.73 -11.96 15.86
C GLU A 167 12.11 -12.53 17.14
N ILE A 168 11.40 -13.65 17.01
CA ILE A 168 10.78 -14.36 18.14
C ILE A 168 11.56 -15.64 18.37
N GLU A 169 12.20 -15.72 19.55
CA GLU A 169 12.94 -16.93 19.94
C GLU A 169 12.02 -18.16 19.97
N ILE A 170 12.50 -19.23 19.35
CA ILE A 170 11.89 -20.56 19.32
C ILE A 170 12.87 -21.60 19.88
N PRO A 171 12.37 -22.75 20.38
CA PRO A 171 13.22 -23.80 20.92
C PRO A 171 14.31 -24.25 19.94
N LYS A 172 15.46 -24.60 20.49
CA LYS A 172 16.63 -25.12 19.76
C LYS A 172 16.65 -26.64 19.75
N PHE A 173 17.35 -27.20 18.77
CA PHE A 173 17.66 -28.62 18.77
C PHE A 173 18.43 -29.03 20.03
N PRO A 174 18.19 -30.25 20.55
CA PRO A 174 19.03 -30.85 21.57
C PRO A 174 20.53 -30.69 21.30
N ASN A 175 21.28 -30.18 22.28
CA ASN A 175 22.74 -30.05 22.23
C ASN A 175 23.26 -29.23 21.03
N SER A 176 22.45 -28.31 20.50
CA SER A 176 22.80 -27.45 19.37
C SER A 176 22.37 -26.01 19.62
N GLN A 177 23.00 -25.08 18.90
CA GLN A 177 22.61 -23.67 18.90
C GLN A 177 21.55 -23.34 17.83
N LEU A 178 21.24 -24.31 16.96
CA LEU A 178 20.29 -24.14 15.87
C LEU A 178 18.86 -24.22 16.39
N SER A 179 18.03 -23.26 16.00
CA SER A 179 16.59 -23.25 16.23
C SER A 179 15.89 -24.37 15.46
N ILE A 180 14.81 -24.92 16.03
CA ILE A 180 13.97 -25.91 15.36
C ILE A 180 13.21 -25.20 14.21
N PRO A 181 13.42 -25.60 12.95
CA PRO A 181 12.80 -24.95 11.79
C PRO A 181 11.30 -25.24 11.66
N SER A 182 10.63 -24.46 10.81
CA SER A 182 9.16 -24.48 10.63
C SER A 182 8.58 -25.84 10.25
N TYR A 183 9.33 -26.68 9.51
CA TYR A 183 8.83 -27.97 9.04
C TYR A 183 8.49 -28.95 10.18
N PHE A 184 9.16 -28.86 11.34
CA PHE A 184 8.79 -29.67 12.51
C PHE A 184 7.46 -29.24 13.13
N TYR A 185 7.01 -28.03 12.82
CA TYR A 185 5.71 -27.49 13.23
C TYR A 185 4.62 -27.78 12.19
N ASN A 186 4.90 -28.61 11.18
CA ASN A 186 4.04 -28.83 10.02
C ASN A 186 3.72 -27.55 9.24
N LEU A 187 4.67 -26.60 9.24
CA LEU A 187 4.58 -25.38 8.46
C LEU A 187 5.58 -25.42 7.31
N ASN A 188 5.19 -24.87 6.18
CA ASN A 188 6.06 -24.69 5.02
C ASN A 188 6.48 -23.21 4.93
N GLU A 189 7.77 -22.93 5.06
CA GLU A 189 8.38 -21.60 4.95
C GLU A 189 8.08 -20.91 3.60
N ASP A 190 8.06 -21.66 2.50
CA ASP A 190 7.70 -21.12 1.18
C ASP A 190 6.25 -20.66 1.18
N GLN A 191 5.33 -21.43 1.78
CA GLN A 191 3.92 -21.04 1.88
C GLN A 191 3.70 -19.84 2.81
N ILE A 192 4.51 -19.68 3.85
CA ILE A 192 4.47 -18.48 4.70
C ILE A 192 4.82 -17.27 3.85
N SER A 193 5.90 -17.36 3.08
CA SER A 193 6.41 -16.29 2.21
C SER A 193 5.42 -15.94 1.09
N ASP A 194 4.94 -16.95 0.36
CA ASP A 194 4.06 -16.78 -0.80
C ASP A 194 2.72 -16.13 -0.44
N LYS A 195 2.21 -16.41 0.76
CA LYS A 195 0.91 -15.88 1.21
C LYS A 195 1.02 -14.54 1.92
N TYR A 196 2.20 -14.19 2.45
CA TYR A 196 2.37 -13.06 3.35
C TYR A 196 1.88 -11.74 2.74
N GLU A 197 2.29 -11.42 1.51
CA GLU A 197 1.89 -10.18 0.83
C GLU A 197 0.38 -10.09 0.62
N SER A 198 -0.26 -11.18 0.17
CA SER A 198 -1.72 -11.20 -0.01
C SER A 198 -2.46 -11.04 1.32
N ILE A 199 -1.97 -11.65 2.39
CA ILE A 199 -2.59 -11.57 3.72
C ILE A 199 -2.41 -10.15 4.29
N GLN A 200 -1.25 -9.52 4.10
CA GLN A 200 -1.02 -8.14 4.50
C GLN A 200 -1.96 -7.18 3.78
N LYS A 201 -2.15 -7.35 2.46
CA LYS A 201 -3.13 -6.58 1.69
C LYS A 201 -4.56 -6.71 2.26
N ASN A 202 -4.96 -7.93 2.63
CA ASN A 202 -6.26 -8.17 3.25
C ASN A 202 -6.38 -7.52 4.64
N ALA A 203 -5.30 -7.51 5.43
CA ALA A 203 -5.27 -6.83 6.73
C ALA A 203 -5.43 -5.31 6.58
N ILE A 204 -4.75 -4.71 5.62
CA ILE A 204 -4.89 -3.27 5.31
C ILE A 204 -6.32 -2.97 4.85
N GLU A 205 -6.90 -3.82 4.01
CA GLU A 205 -8.29 -3.68 3.58
C GLU A 205 -9.26 -3.80 4.76
N PHE A 206 -9.06 -4.77 5.66
CA PHE A 206 -9.85 -4.93 6.87
C PHE A 206 -9.80 -3.69 7.76
N LEU A 207 -8.60 -3.15 8.01
CA LEU A 207 -8.42 -1.91 8.74
C LEU A 207 -9.16 -0.75 8.08
N TYR A 208 -9.02 -0.58 6.75
CA TYR A 208 -9.74 0.45 6.02
C TYR A 208 -11.25 0.35 6.25
N PHE A 209 -11.83 -0.84 6.17
CA PHE A 209 -13.27 -0.99 6.35
C PHE A 209 -13.71 -0.71 7.78
N LYS A 210 -12.93 -1.11 8.78
CA LYS A 210 -13.21 -0.86 10.20
C LYS A 210 -13.30 0.63 10.53
N CYS A 211 -12.48 1.46 9.87
CA CYS A 211 -12.46 2.92 10.07
C CYS A 211 -12.71 3.73 8.78
N ARG A 212 -13.53 3.18 7.87
CA ARG A 212 -13.75 3.72 6.52
C ARG A 212 -14.12 5.19 6.51
N LYS A 213 -15.09 5.57 7.36
CA LYS A 213 -15.62 6.94 7.40
C LYS A 213 -14.54 7.94 7.78
N GLN A 214 -13.74 7.60 8.79
CA GLN A 214 -12.70 8.48 9.31
C GLN A 214 -11.54 8.59 8.32
N ILE A 215 -11.06 7.47 7.75
CA ILE A 215 -10.00 7.50 6.74
C ILE A 215 -10.45 8.31 5.52
N HIS A 216 -11.69 8.07 5.04
CA HIS A 216 -12.24 8.82 3.91
C HIS A 216 -12.29 10.32 4.20
N SER A 217 -12.82 10.73 5.36
CA SER A 217 -12.86 12.13 5.78
C SER A 217 -11.45 12.74 5.85
N SER A 218 -10.50 12.06 6.53
CA SER A 218 -9.13 12.57 6.65
C SER A 218 -8.43 12.73 5.31
N LEU A 219 -8.72 11.86 4.33
CA LEU A 219 -8.15 11.95 3.01
C LEU A 219 -8.80 13.07 2.17
N VAL A 220 -10.12 13.24 2.27
CA VAL A 220 -10.84 14.37 1.67
C VAL A 220 -10.29 15.69 2.22
N ASP A 221 -10.14 15.80 3.54
CA ASP A 221 -9.58 16.99 4.19
C ASP A 221 -8.14 17.26 3.72
N PHE A 222 -7.32 16.22 3.59
CA PHE A 222 -5.97 16.33 3.04
C PHE A 222 -5.97 16.87 1.60
N ILE A 223 -6.83 16.33 0.73
CA ILE A 223 -6.92 16.79 -0.66
C ILE A 223 -7.40 18.24 -0.72
N ILE A 224 -8.41 18.62 0.07
CA ILE A 224 -8.92 20.00 0.07
C ILE A 224 -7.86 21.00 0.54
N GLN A 225 -7.08 20.65 1.57
CA GLN A 225 -6.09 21.55 2.17
C GLN A 225 -4.78 21.61 1.38
N GLU A 226 -4.34 20.48 0.83
CA GLU A 226 -2.99 20.31 0.28
C GLU A 226 -2.97 19.81 -1.17
N GLY A 227 -4.12 19.61 -1.80
CA GLY A 227 -4.25 19.00 -3.12
C GLY A 227 -4.20 19.96 -4.31
N ASP A 228 -4.04 21.26 -4.09
CA ASP A 228 -3.96 22.26 -5.16
C ASP A 228 -2.67 22.16 -6.00
N SER A 229 -1.62 21.56 -5.46
CA SER A 229 -0.32 21.42 -6.13
C SER A 229 0.42 20.17 -5.67
N LEU A 230 1.15 19.54 -6.58
CA LEU A 230 2.04 18.40 -6.29
C LEU A 230 3.41 18.82 -5.75
N LYS A 231 3.67 20.13 -5.59
CA LYS A 231 4.92 20.61 -4.99
C LYS A 231 5.06 20.08 -3.56
N LYS A 232 6.26 19.55 -3.26
CA LYS A 232 6.60 19.01 -1.94
C LYS A 232 5.63 17.91 -1.48
N LEU A 233 5.08 17.11 -2.40
CA LEU A 233 4.12 16.05 -2.11
C LEU A 233 4.60 15.10 -1.00
N ASP A 234 5.89 14.75 -0.96
CA ASP A 234 6.44 13.92 0.13
C ASP A 234 6.22 14.55 1.51
N LYS A 235 6.43 15.87 1.66
CA LYS A 235 6.20 16.59 2.93
C LYS A 235 4.72 16.67 3.28
N LYS A 236 3.87 16.84 2.27
CA LYS A 236 2.40 16.84 2.44
C LYS A 236 1.93 15.46 2.93
N LEU A 237 2.48 14.38 2.37
CA LEU A 237 2.22 13.02 2.81
C LEU A 237 2.78 12.72 4.21
N ASP A 238 3.96 13.23 4.58
CA ASP A 238 4.48 13.12 5.95
C ASP A 238 3.52 13.78 6.97
N TYR A 239 2.97 14.95 6.64
CA TYR A 239 1.96 15.61 7.47
C TYR A 239 0.68 14.78 7.56
N PHE A 240 0.16 14.29 6.43
CA PHE A 240 -1.01 13.41 6.40
C PHE A 240 -0.81 12.15 7.26
N ILE A 241 0.33 11.48 7.13
CA ILE A 241 0.69 10.30 7.93
C ILE A 241 0.76 10.61 9.41
N SER A 242 1.30 11.75 9.80
CA SER A 242 1.35 12.15 11.20
C SER A 242 -0.06 12.29 11.80
N HIS A 243 -0.99 12.87 11.03
CA HIS A 243 -2.40 13.00 11.45
C HIS A 243 -3.11 11.65 11.46
N LEU A 244 -2.93 10.86 10.41
CA LEU A 244 -3.49 9.51 10.30
C LEU A 244 -3.03 8.63 11.46
N THR A 245 -1.74 8.69 11.80
CA THR A 245 -1.13 7.92 12.90
C THR A 245 -1.79 8.23 14.24
N SER A 246 -1.99 9.50 14.57
CA SER A 246 -2.67 9.90 15.82
C SER A 246 -4.09 9.33 15.98
N PHE A 247 -4.75 9.04 14.86
CA PHE A 247 -6.06 8.40 14.83
C PHE A 247 -5.94 6.87 14.86
N ILE A 248 -5.02 6.30 14.07
CA ILE A 248 -4.80 4.86 13.93
C ILE A 248 -4.31 4.21 15.24
N GLU A 249 -3.59 4.93 16.09
CA GLU A 249 -3.19 4.46 17.43
C GLU A 249 -4.38 3.98 18.28
N LYS A 250 -5.57 4.53 18.07
CA LYS A 250 -6.80 4.13 18.78
C LYS A 250 -7.32 2.75 18.36
N TYR A 251 -6.79 2.21 17.26
CA TYR A 251 -7.14 0.89 16.71
C TYR A 251 -6.09 -0.17 17.02
N VAL A 252 -5.05 0.16 17.79
CA VAL A 252 -4.13 -0.85 18.31
C VAL A 252 -4.96 -1.88 19.09
N PRO A 253 -4.89 -3.17 18.71
CA PRO A 253 -5.72 -4.20 19.33
C PRO A 253 -5.37 -4.36 20.81
N ASN A 254 -6.39 -4.64 21.61
CA ASN A 254 -6.27 -5.02 23.01
C ASN A 254 -6.66 -6.50 23.20
N GLU A 255 -6.82 -6.93 24.44
CA GLU A 255 -7.19 -8.31 24.80
C GLU A 255 -8.51 -8.80 24.20
N ASP A 256 -9.37 -7.92 23.68
CA ASP A 256 -10.62 -8.29 23.01
C ASP A 256 -10.45 -8.64 21.52
N SER A 257 -9.29 -8.30 20.94
CA SER A 257 -9.00 -8.57 19.54
C SER A 257 -8.84 -10.07 19.26
N LEU A 258 -9.56 -10.57 18.26
CA LEU A 258 -9.44 -11.95 17.79
C LEU A 258 -8.02 -12.23 17.30
N GLY A 259 -7.44 -11.32 16.51
CA GLY A 259 -6.11 -11.50 15.96
C GLY A 259 -5.01 -11.43 17.01
N LEU A 260 -5.11 -10.51 17.99
CA LEU A 260 -4.13 -10.46 19.08
C LEU A 260 -4.17 -11.72 19.96
N ARG A 261 -5.38 -12.24 20.24
CA ARG A 261 -5.55 -13.53 20.92
C ARG A 261 -4.88 -14.67 20.15
N ALA A 262 -5.15 -14.78 18.85
CA ALA A 262 -4.55 -15.80 18.00
C ALA A 262 -3.01 -15.72 18.02
N ARG A 263 -2.46 -14.52 17.83
CA ARG A 263 -1.01 -14.28 17.88
C ARG A 263 -0.38 -14.68 19.21
N ASN A 264 -0.98 -14.28 20.33
CA ASN A 264 -0.44 -14.61 21.66
C ASN A 264 -0.45 -16.12 21.91
N ILE A 265 -1.51 -16.80 21.48
CA ILE A 265 -1.61 -18.27 21.55
C ILE A 265 -0.53 -18.91 20.68
N ILE A 266 -0.38 -18.50 19.42
CA ILE A 266 0.64 -19.03 18.50
C ILE A 266 2.03 -18.91 19.13
N ILE A 267 2.42 -17.71 19.57
CA ILE A 267 3.76 -17.49 20.15
C ILE A 267 3.95 -18.37 21.40
N SER A 268 2.98 -18.41 22.30
CA SER A 268 3.09 -19.16 23.56
C SER A 268 3.13 -20.67 23.33
N ASP A 269 2.22 -21.18 22.50
CA ASP A 269 1.99 -22.62 22.37
C ASP A 269 2.93 -23.26 21.36
N TYR A 270 3.36 -22.56 20.31
CA TYR A 270 4.42 -23.08 19.44
C TYR A 270 5.75 -23.17 20.18
N ARG A 271 6.07 -22.24 21.09
CA ARG A 271 7.26 -22.40 21.96
C ARG A 271 7.18 -23.68 22.82
N LYS A 272 6.00 -24.00 23.35
CA LYS A 272 5.78 -25.26 24.08
C LYS A 272 5.91 -26.46 23.15
N PHE A 273 5.33 -26.38 21.95
CA PHE A 273 5.38 -27.46 20.96
C PHE A 273 6.82 -27.76 20.52
N GLY A 274 7.65 -26.74 20.29
CA GLY A 274 9.08 -26.94 20.01
C GLY A 274 9.84 -27.64 21.13
N THR A 275 9.43 -27.42 22.39
CA THR A 275 10.01 -28.14 23.54
C THR A 275 9.62 -29.62 23.51
N LEU A 276 8.39 -29.94 23.10
CA LEU A 276 7.94 -31.33 22.89
C LEU A 276 8.74 -32.01 21.77
N ILE A 277 8.91 -31.32 20.63
CA ILE A 277 9.72 -31.79 19.49
C ILE A 277 11.16 -32.07 19.95
N ALA A 278 11.80 -31.15 20.68
CA ALA A 278 13.14 -31.34 21.19
C ALA A 278 13.26 -32.54 22.14
N LYS A 279 12.23 -32.81 22.95
CA LYS A 279 12.20 -33.94 23.88
C LYS A 279 12.02 -35.27 23.15
N GLU A 280 11.15 -35.29 22.15
CA GLU A 280 10.94 -36.44 21.28
C GLU A 280 12.23 -36.83 20.55
N MET A 281 12.99 -35.85 20.04
CA MET A 281 14.32 -36.08 19.45
C MET A 281 15.38 -36.65 20.41
N LYS A 282 15.18 -36.53 21.72
CA LYS A 282 16.06 -37.13 22.76
C LYS A 282 15.59 -38.52 23.19
N ASP A 283 14.57 -39.09 22.54
CA ASP A 283 13.92 -40.35 22.93
C ASP A 283 13.52 -40.39 24.41
N SER A 284 13.21 -39.22 24.98
CA SER A 284 12.89 -39.09 26.39
C SER A 284 11.41 -39.37 26.62
N PRO A 285 11.03 -40.23 27.59
CA PRO A 285 9.64 -40.56 27.83
C PRO A 285 8.84 -39.31 28.19
N TRP A 286 7.62 -39.23 27.65
CA TRP A 286 6.69 -38.17 27.99
C TRP A 286 6.10 -38.43 29.37
N THR A 287 6.01 -37.36 30.15
CA THR A 287 5.29 -37.34 31.42
C THR A 287 3.87 -36.82 31.17
N LEU A 288 3.04 -36.85 32.21
CA LEU A 288 1.71 -36.24 32.17
C LEU A 288 1.73 -34.76 31.70
N VAL A 289 2.78 -34.02 32.06
CA VAL A 289 2.94 -32.61 31.68
C VAL A 289 3.06 -32.48 30.16
N GLU A 290 3.87 -33.30 29.50
CA GLU A 290 4.03 -33.24 28.05
C GLU A 290 2.77 -33.69 27.29
N HIS A 291 2.07 -34.72 27.77
CA HIS A 291 0.78 -35.10 27.21
C HIS A 291 -0.26 -33.97 27.32
N THR A 292 -0.29 -33.28 28.46
CA THR A 292 -1.18 -32.12 28.66
C THR A 292 -0.81 -30.96 27.74
N LEU A 293 0.49 -30.69 27.56
CA LEU A 293 0.97 -29.65 26.65
C LEU A 293 0.61 -29.95 25.20
N LYS A 294 0.72 -31.21 24.76
CA LYS A 294 0.29 -31.60 23.41
C LYS A 294 -1.19 -31.31 23.19
N LEU A 295 -2.05 -31.74 24.11
CA LEU A 295 -3.49 -31.49 24.03
C LEU A 295 -3.82 -29.98 24.04
N LEU A 296 -3.07 -29.18 24.81
CA LEU A 296 -3.21 -27.73 24.81
C LEU A 296 -2.89 -27.15 23.42
N VAL A 297 -1.77 -27.53 22.82
CA VAL A 297 -1.37 -27.05 21.49
C VAL A 297 -2.42 -27.43 20.44
N GLU A 298 -2.90 -28.67 20.43
CA GLU A 298 -3.94 -29.15 19.51
C GLU A 298 -5.25 -28.34 19.68
N SER A 299 -5.66 -28.10 20.94
CA SER A 299 -6.86 -27.31 21.26
C SER A 299 -6.71 -25.85 20.80
N SER A 300 -5.53 -25.26 20.98
CA SER A 300 -5.21 -23.91 20.56
C SER A 300 -5.27 -23.72 19.04
N LEU A 301 -4.76 -24.69 18.27
CA LEU A 301 -4.86 -24.67 16.80
C LEU A 301 -6.31 -24.72 16.32
N ALA A 302 -7.14 -25.57 16.95
CA ALA A 302 -8.57 -25.62 16.66
C ALA A 302 -9.26 -24.28 16.99
N TYR A 303 -8.94 -23.69 18.14
CA TYR A 303 -9.47 -22.39 18.53
C TYR A 303 -9.09 -21.26 17.56
N ILE A 304 -7.83 -21.19 17.12
CA ILE A 304 -7.38 -20.20 16.11
C ILE A 304 -8.15 -20.36 14.80
N THR A 305 -8.41 -21.60 14.38
CA THR A 305 -9.23 -21.88 13.19
C THR A 305 -10.64 -21.32 13.33
N GLU A 306 -11.27 -21.49 14.51
CA GLU A 306 -12.57 -20.89 14.79
C GLU A 306 -12.52 -19.36 14.82
N LEU A 307 -11.45 -18.74 15.33
CA LEU A 307 -11.31 -17.27 15.29
C LEU A 307 -11.26 -16.72 13.86
N LYS A 308 -10.60 -17.43 12.93
CA LYS A 308 -10.63 -17.06 11.50
C LYS A 308 -12.04 -17.13 10.93
N ARG A 309 -12.80 -18.15 11.31
CA ARG A 309 -14.21 -18.30 10.91
C ARG A 309 -15.07 -17.16 11.43
N VAL A 310 -14.92 -16.78 12.71
CA VAL A 310 -15.62 -15.63 13.29
C VAL A 310 -15.27 -14.35 12.53
N GLN A 311 -14.00 -14.08 12.26
CA GLN A 311 -13.60 -12.87 11.55
C GLN A 311 -14.06 -12.84 10.08
N SER A 312 -14.18 -14.01 9.44
CA SER A 312 -14.76 -14.11 8.10
C SER A 312 -16.23 -13.64 8.11
N ILE A 313 -16.98 -14.01 9.13
CA ILE A 313 -18.38 -13.55 9.32
C ILE A 313 -18.42 -12.04 9.60
N GLU A 314 -17.52 -11.50 10.44
CA GLU A 314 -17.41 -10.06 10.67
C GLU A 314 -17.20 -9.29 9.36
N LEU A 315 -16.30 -9.79 8.50
CA LEU A 315 -16.03 -9.21 7.19
C LEU A 315 -17.25 -9.23 6.27
N GLU A 316 -18.04 -10.31 6.29
CA GLU A 316 -19.28 -10.38 5.51
C GLU A 316 -20.29 -9.32 5.93
N VAL A 317 -20.46 -9.12 7.23
CA VAL A 317 -21.33 -8.06 7.77
C VAL A 317 -20.80 -6.67 7.39
N ILE A 318 -19.49 -6.45 7.50
CA ILE A 318 -18.84 -5.17 7.17
C ILE A 318 -18.94 -4.85 5.67
N LYS A 319 -18.80 -5.85 4.79
CA LYS A 319 -18.84 -5.68 3.32
C LYS A 319 -20.27 -5.67 2.74
N GLY A 320 -21.29 -6.06 3.51
CA GLY A 320 -22.68 -6.14 3.03
C GLY A 320 -23.08 -7.46 2.34
N TYR A 321 -22.43 -8.59 2.67
CA TYR A 321 -22.68 -10.02 2.26
C TYR A 321 -22.39 -10.42 0.79
N ILE A 322 -21.88 -11.61 0.37
CA ILE A 322 -21.53 -12.96 0.92
C ILE A 322 -20.20 -13.42 0.26
N PHE A 323 -19.29 -14.14 0.94
CA PHE A 323 -18.24 -14.92 0.26
C PHE A 323 -18.75 -16.35 0.00
N SER A 324 -18.71 -16.81 -1.25
CA SER A 324 -19.03 -18.19 -1.58
C SER A 324 -17.97 -19.13 -0.97
N GLY A 325 -18.25 -19.63 0.23
CA GLY A 325 -17.64 -20.84 0.75
C GLY A 325 -18.10 -22.02 -0.09
N LYS A 326 -17.48 -22.22 -1.25
CA LYS A 326 -17.38 -23.56 -1.84
C LYS A 326 -15.92 -23.94 -1.76
N GLU A 327 -15.57 -24.59 -0.66
CA GLU A 327 -14.64 -25.70 -0.75
C GLU A 327 -15.12 -26.57 -1.90
N LYS A 328 -14.27 -26.75 -2.92
CA LYS A 328 -14.46 -27.83 -3.86
C LYS A 328 -14.42 -29.09 -3.01
N GLY A 329 -15.58 -29.71 -2.82
CA GLY A 329 -15.64 -31.10 -2.44
C GLY A 329 -14.79 -31.87 -3.44
N ASP A 330 -13.87 -32.64 -2.91
CA ASP A 330 -13.24 -33.74 -3.63
C ASP A 330 -14.36 -34.73 -4.00
N ASP A 331 -14.97 -34.49 -5.15
CA ASP A 331 -15.48 -35.54 -5.99
C ASP A 331 -14.40 -35.80 -7.03
N VAL A 332 -13.79 -36.98 -7.01
CA VAL A 332 -13.74 -37.92 -8.15
C VAL A 332 -13.04 -39.21 -7.68
N ASP A 333 -13.85 -40.28 -7.71
CA ASP A 333 -13.60 -41.73 -7.91
C ASP A 333 -12.57 -42.51 -7.06
#